data_AF-A0A935UZ26-F1
#
_entry.id   AF-A0A935UZ26-F1
#
_cell.length_a   1.000
_cell.length_b   1.000
_cell.length_c   1.000
_cell.angle_alpha   90.00
_cell.angle_beta   90.00
_cell.angle_gamma   90.00
#
_symmetry.space_group_name_H-M   'P 1'
#
loop_
_entity.id
_entity.type
_entity.pdbx_description
1 polymer ?
#
loop_
_entity_poly.entity_id
_entity_poly.type
_entity_poly.pdbx_seq_one_letter_code
_entity_poly.pdbx_strand_id
1 'polypeptide(L)'
;MFNADQPFASGFLWLASFGFLLAYGLPLTFVPVRWARWFQWPLPEALDAPENVGLHQLAEYFGRCTGTLAITITLFAMRAASDPAAHAYVLEIIFIACLGMTLVHAYGALRRIQPWTENAEILLYGAMTALAAGAWTTLP
;
A
#
# COMPACT_ATOMS: atom_id res chain seq x y z
N MET A 1 2.31 -3.73 -21.06
CA MET A 1 2.92 -2.83 -22.06
C MET A 1 2.49 -1.40 -21.72
N PHE A 2 3.35 -0.42 -21.89
CA PHE A 2 3.03 0.98 -21.59
C PHE A 2 2.02 1.53 -22.61
N ASN A 3 1.01 2.29 -22.17
CA ASN A 3 0.07 2.95 -23.07
C ASN A 3 0.58 4.36 -23.43
N ALA A 4 0.91 4.58 -24.70
CA ALA A 4 1.49 5.83 -25.16
C ALA A 4 0.49 6.99 -25.30
N ASP A 5 -0.81 6.69 -25.44
CA ASP A 5 -1.87 7.69 -25.59
C ASP A 5 -2.24 8.33 -24.24
N GLN A 6 -2.08 7.57 -23.16
CA GLN A 6 -2.31 8.01 -21.78
C GLN A 6 -1.08 7.75 -20.91
N PRO A 7 0.07 8.41 -21.24
CA PRO A 7 1.37 8.03 -20.69
C PRO A 7 1.49 8.32 -19.20
N PHE A 8 0.81 9.35 -18.70
CA PHE A 8 0.83 9.69 -17.28
C PHE A 8 0.08 8.65 -16.44
N ALA A 9 -1.17 8.32 -16.82
CA ALA A 9 -1.95 7.28 -16.14
C ALA A 9 -1.26 5.91 -16.21
N SER A 10 -0.81 5.50 -17.40
CA SER A 10 -0.10 4.22 -17.58
C SER A 10 1.19 4.15 -16.78
N GLY A 11 2.01 5.21 -16.82
CA GLY A 11 3.27 5.30 -16.08
C GLY A 11 3.06 5.28 -14.57
N PHE A 12 2.08 6.04 -14.08
CA PHE A 12 1.69 6.02 -12.67
C PHE A 12 1.26 4.62 -12.23
N LEU A 13 0.35 3.97 -12.96
CA LEU A 13 -0.15 2.64 -12.63
C LEU A 13 0.99 1.60 -12.61
N TRP A 14 1.92 1.63 -13.56
CA TRP A 14 3.09 0.73 -13.53
C TRP A 14 4.01 1.00 -12.34
N LEU A 15 4.46 2.26 -12.17
CA LEU A 15 5.47 2.62 -11.19
C LEU A 15 4.95 2.44 -9.77
N ALA A 16 3.76 2.97 -9.48
CA ALA A 16 3.15 2.86 -8.16
C ALA A 16 2.87 1.39 -7.81
N SER A 17 2.28 0.61 -8.73
CA SER A 17 1.93 -0.78 -8.44
C SER A 17 3.14 -1.67 -8.25
N PHE A 18 4.18 -1.50 -9.07
CA PHE A 18 5.41 -2.27 -8.92
C PHE A 18 6.12 -1.91 -7.60
N GLY A 19 6.23 -0.62 -7.27
CA GLY A 19 6.80 -0.17 -6.02
C GLY A 19 6.05 -0.72 -4.80
N PHE A 20 4.72 -0.59 -4.78
CA PHE A 20 3.87 -1.09 -3.70
C PHE A 20 3.90 -2.61 -3.58
N LEU A 21 3.92 -3.34 -4.69
CA LEU A 21 4.03 -4.79 -4.68
C LEU A 21 5.31 -5.23 -3.95
N LEU A 22 6.45 -4.62 -4.28
CA LEU A 22 7.73 -5.00 -3.70
C LEU A 22 7.92 -4.52 -2.26
N ALA A 23 7.50 -3.30 -1.95
CA ALA A 23 7.72 -2.71 -0.62
C ALA A 23 6.69 -3.17 0.43
N TYR A 24 5.45 -3.46 0.01
CA TYR A 24 4.34 -3.76 0.91
C TYR A 24 3.69 -5.11 0.61
N GLY A 25 3.23 -5.33 -0.63
CA GLY A 25 2.44 -6.51 -0.99
C GLY A 25 3.15 -7.83 -0.66
N LEU A 26 4.33 -8.07 -1.25
CA LEU A 26 5.08 -9.30 -1.03
C LEU A 26 5.57 -9.43 0.43
N PRO A 27 6.19 -8.41 1.06
CA PRO A 27 6.67 -8.56 2.43
C PRO A 27 5.56 -8.80 3.46
N LEU A 28 4.42 -8.10 3.35
CA LEU A 28 3.28 -8.31 4.26
C LEU A 28 2.63 -9.69 4.07
N THR A 29 2.59 -10.21 2.84
CA THR A 29 2.05 -11.55 2.56
C THR A 29 2.96 -12.68 3.05
N PHE A 30 4.28 -12.54 2.95
CA PHE A 30 5.19 -13.66 3.21
C PHE A 30 5.98 -13.54 4.53
N VAL A 31 6.29 -12.34 4.98
CA VAL A 31 7.14 -12.08 6.16
C VAL A 31 6.68 -10.85 6.97
N PRO A 32 5.39 -10.75 7.36
CA PRO A 32 4.80 -9.53 7.92
C PRO A 32 5.48 -9.00 9.19
N VAL A 33 5.84 -9.88 10.14
CA VAL A 33 6.51 -9.46 11.38
C VAL A 33 7.91 -8.94 11.11
N ARG A 34 8.63 -9.53 10.15
CA ARG A 34 9.94 -9.03 9.74
C ARG A 34 9.83 -7.68 9.04
N TRP A 35 8.81 -7.51 8.19
CA TRP A 35 8.48 -6.22 7.58
C TRP A 35 8.19 -5.16 8.65
N ALA A 36 7.37 -5.49 9.66
CA ALA A 36 7.06 -4.58 10.76
C ALA A 36 8.31 -4.13 11.53
N ARG A 37 9.29 -5.04 11.72
CA ARG A 37 10.61 -4.69 12.30
C ARG A 37 11.41 -3.72 11.40
N TRP A 38 11.41 -3.91 10.08
CA TRP A 38 12.05 -2.97 9.14
C TRP A 38 11.40 -1.59 9.16
N PHE A 39 10.07 -1.56 9.29
CA PHE A 39 9.28 -0.34 9.49
C PHE A 39 9.27 0.13 10.95
N GLN A 40 10.16 -0.41 11.80
CA GLN A 40 10.42 0.07 13.16
C GLN A 40 9.20 0.07 14.08
N TRP A 41 8.23 -0.81 13.84
CA TRP A 41 7.14 -1.03 14.80
C TRP A 41 7.71 -1.47 16.15
N PRO A 42 7.22 -0.90 17.27
CA PRO A 42 7.69 -1.23 18.62
C PRO A 42 7.14 -2.58 19.07
N LEU A 43 7.63 -3.65 18.46
CA LEU A 43 7.26 -5.01 18.80
C LEU A 43 7.90 -5.42 20.14
N PRO A 44 7.24 -6.25 20.96
CA PRO A 44 7.86 -6.82 22.15
C PRO A 44 9.17 -7.53 21.81
N GLU A 45 10.21 -7.32 22.62
CA GLU A 45 11.54 -7.93 22.43
C GLU A 45 11.46 -9.47 22.41
N ALA A 46 10.50 -10.02 23.18
CA ALA A 46 10.17 -11.44 23.24
C ALA A 46 8.89 -11.79 22.47
N LEU A 47 8.61 -11.14 21.33
CA LEU A 47 7.41 -11.45 20.52
C LEU A 47 7.34 -12.94 20.12
N ASP A 48 8.50 -13.57 19.96
CA ASP A 48 8.63 -14.98 19.59
C ASP A 48 8.55 -15.92 20.81
N ALA A 49 8.43 -15.40 22.04
CA ALA A 49 8.34 -16.20 23.25
C ALA A 49 6.95 -16.86 23.41
N PRO A 50 6.85 -18.01 24.11
CA PRO A 50 5.62 -18.79 24.23
C PRO A 50 4.41 -17.99 24.74
N GLU A 51 4.63 -17.04 25.65
CA GLU A 51 3.59 -16.18 26.21
C GLU A 51 3.00 -15.18 25.20
N ASN A 52 3.73 -14.86 24.12
CA ASN A 52 3.32 -13.90 23.09
C ASN A 52 2.89 -14.56 21.77
N VAL A 53 2.85 -15.90 21.72
CA VAL A 53 2.58 -16.66 20.49
C VAL A 53 1.26 -16.24 19.82
N GLY A 54 0.23 -15.94 20.61
CA GLY A 54 -1.07 -15.49 20.08
C GLY A 54 -0.99 -14.11 19.41
N LEU A 55 -0.21 -13.18 19.97
CA LEU A 55 0.01 -11.86 19.38
C LEU A 55 0.82 -11.95 18.09
N HIS A 56 1.87 -12.80 18.07
CA HIS A 56 2.64 -13.05 16.87
C HIS A 56 1.73 -13.62 15.77
N GLN A 57 0.99 -14.69 16.04
CA GLN A 57 0.09 -15.29 15.06
C GLN A 57 -0.98 -14.32 14.55
N LEU A 58 -1.53 -13.47 15.43
CA LEU A 58 -2.50 -12.46 15.05
C LEU A 58 -1.88 -11.39 14.13
N ALA A 59 -0.68 -10.93 14.44
CA ALA A 59 0.07 -9.99 13.61
C ALA A 59 0.42 -10.59 12.24
N GLU A 60 0.84 -11.86 12.20
CA GLU A 60 1.04 -12.57 10.93
C GLU A 60 -0.27 -12.63 10.13
N TYR A 61 -1.36 -13.06 10.75
CA TYR A 61 -2.65 -13.22 10.09
C TYR A 61 -3.12 -11.92 9.44
N PHE A 62 -3.18 -10.81 10.19
CA PHE A 62 -3.58 -9.52 9.64
C PHE A 62 -2.60 -8.97 8.61
N GLY A 63 -1.30 -9.16 8.82
CA GLY A 63 -0.28 -8.79 7.84
C GLY A 63 -0.49 -9.52 6.51
N ARG A 64 -0.71 -10.85 6.55
CA ARG A 64 -0.94 -11.66 5.35
C ARG A 64 -2.22 -11.30 4.62
N CYS A 65 -3.30 -11.01 5.34
CA CYS A 65 -4.54 -10.52 4.75
C CYS A 65 -4.32 -9.19 4.03
N THR A 66 -3.68 -8.23 4.70
CA THR A 66 -3.40 -6.89 4.14
C THR A 66 -2.49 -6.97 2.93
N GLY A 67 -1.40 -7.75 3.02
CA GLY A 67 -0.49 -8.00 1.90
C GLY A 67 -1.20 -8.61 0.70
N THR A 68 -2.10 -9.58 0.92
CA THR A 68 -2.86 -10.22 -0.18
C THR A 68 -3.81 -9.24 -0.87
N LEU A 69 -4.45 -8.35 -0.12
CA LEU A 69 -5.25 -7.26 -0.69
C LEU A 69 -4.38 -6.29 -1.51
N ALA A 70 -3.20 -5.92 -0.99
CA ALA A 70 -2.25 -5.07 -1.70
C ALA A 70 -1.74 -5.73 -2.99
N ILE A 71 -1.39 -7.02 -2.95
CA ILE A 71 -1.02 -7.80 -4.15
C ILE A 71 -2.17 -7.78 -5.17
N THR A 72 -3.41 -7.98 -4.72
CA THR A 72 -4.57 -7.98 -5.62
C THR A 72 -4.69 -6.63 -6.33
N ILE A 73 -4.73 -5.52 -5.58
CA ILE A 73 -4.87 -4.17 -6.16
C ILE A 73 -3.71 -3.87 -7.12
N THR A 74 -2.47 -4.19 -6.74
CA THR A 74 -1.29 -3.92 -7.58
C THR A 74 -1.28 -4.74 -8.86
N LEU A 75 -1.73 -6.01 -8.84
CA LEU A 75 -1.86 -6.83 -10.05
C LEU A 75 -2.95 -6.30 -11.00
N PHE A 76 -4.10 -5.91 -10.46
CA PHE A 76 -5.16 -5.26 -11.26
C PHE A 76 -4.67 -3.95 -11.88
N ALA A 77 -3.92 -3.15 -11.12
CA ALA A 77 -3.39 -1.89 -11.60
C ALA A 77 -2.30 -2.06 -12.67
N MET A 78 -1.40 -3.04 -12.53
CA MET A 78 -0.44 -3.39 -13.60
C MET A 78 -1.13 -3.89 -14.86
N ARG A 79 -2.22 -4.66 -14.74
CA ARG A 79 -3.03 -5.08 -15.89
C ARG A 79 -3.69 -3.86 -16.55
N ALA A 80 -4.33 -3.00 -15.76
CA ALA A 80 -5.01 -1.81 -16.23
C ALA A 80 -4.04 -0.81 -16.86
N ALA A 81 -2.79 -0.75 -16.45
CA ALA A 81 -1.79 0.14 -17.02
C ALA A 81 -1.59 -0.03 -18.54
N SER A 82 -2.02 -1.15 -19.12
CA SER A 82 -1.98 -1.40 -20.57
C SER A 82 -3.35 -1.26 -21.26
N ASP A 83 -4.41 -0.99 -20.50
CA ASP A 83 -5.82 -1.03 -20.93
C ASP A 83 -6.54 0.29 -20.57
N PRO A 84 -6.65 1.23 -21.52
CA PRO A 84 -7.29 2.53 -21.28
C PRO A 84 -8.72 2.43 -20.76
N ALA A 85 -9.47 1.39 -21.16
CA ALA A 85 -10.85 1.21 -20.73
C ALA A 85 -10.95 0.89 -19.22
N ALA A 86 -9.88 0.37 -18.63
CA ALA A 86 -9.80 0.03 -17.21
C ALA A 86 -9.21 1.15 -16.34
N HIS A 87 -8.60 2.19 -16.93
CA HIS A 87 -7.87 3.21 -16.18
C HIS A 87 -8.74 3.93 -15.14
N ALA A 88 -9.92 4.43 -15.55
CA ALA A 88 -10.79 5.20 -14.65
C ALA A 88 -11.13 4.40 -13.38
N TYR A 89 -11.69 3.20 -13.53
CA TYR A 89 -12.10 2.37 -12.40
C TYR A 89 -10.94 2.00 -11.47
N VAL A 90 -9.76 1.68 -12.02
CA VAL A 90 -8.60 1.33 -11.21
C VAL A 90 -8.02 2.55 -10.48
N LEU A 91 -7.96 3.71 -11.15
CA LEU A 91 -7.55 4.94 -10.50
C LEU A 91 -8.51 5.32 -9.36
N GLU A 92 -9.79 4.94 -9.42
CA GLU A 92 -10.78 5.15 -8.35
C GLU A 92 -10.45 4.35 -7.12
N ILE A 93 -10.21 3.06 -7.34
CA ILE A 93 -9.83 2.13 -6.29
C ILE A 93 -8.54 2.62 -5.62
N ILE A 94 -7.54 3.02 -6.40
CA ILE A 94 -6.27 3.55 -5.86
C ILE A 94 -6.50 4.85 -5.10
N PHE A 95 -7.27 5.80 -5.65
CA PHE A 95 -7.58 7.07 -5.00
C PHE A 95 -8.24 6.83 -3.63
N ILE A 96 -9.30 6.01 -3.59
CA ILE A 96 -10.03 5.72 -2.36
C ILE A 96 -9.13 4.98 -1.36
N ALA A 97 -8.37 3.98 -1.81
CA ALA A 97 -7.46 3.22 -0.96
C ALA A 97 -6.38 4.13 -0.36
N CYS A 98 -5.69 4.92 -1.17
CA CYS A 98 -4.64 5.83 -0.70
C CYS A 98 -5.19 6.94 0.18
N LEU A 99 -6.38 7.48 -0.10
CA LEU A 99 -7.02 8.46 0.78
C LEU A 99 -7.34 7.83 2.14
N GLY A 100 -7.92 6.63 2.13
CA GLY A 100 -8.21 5.87 3.35
C GLY A 100 -6.96 5.59 4.17
N MET A 101 -5.88 5.13 3.53
CA MET A 101 -4.58 4.91 4.20
C MET A 101 -4.03 6.22 4.75
N THR A 102 -4.07 7.33 4.00
CA THR A 102 -3.64 8.65 4.50
C THR A 102 -4.37 9.00 5.80
N LEU A 103 -5.68 8.77 5.88
CA LEU A 103 -6.48 9.04 7.08
C LEU A 103 -6.13 8.11 8.23
N VAL A 104 -5.94 6.80 7.97
CA VAL A 104 -5.54 5.82 9.00
C VAL A 104 -4.18 6.16 9.61
N HIS A 105 -3.19 6.49 8.77
CA HIS A 105 -1.87 6.87 9.24
C HIS A 105 -1.87 8.23 9.94
N ALA A 106 -2.66 9.20 9.46
CA ALA A 106 -2.85 10.46 10.16
C ALA A 106 -3.46 10.25 11.56
N TYR A 107 -4.45 9.37 11.66
CA TYR A 107 -5.03 8.97 12.94
C TYR A 107 -3.98 8.35 13.87
N GLY A 108 -3.17 7.40 13.36
CA GLY A 108 -2.10 6.76 14.12
C GLY A 108 -1.04 7.75 14.61
N ALA A 109 -0.63 8.71 13.77
CA ALA A 109 0.29 9.77 14.11
C ALA A 109 -0.25 10.71 15.19
N LEU A 110 -1.52 11.15 15.05
CA LEU A 110 -2.19 12.00 16.04
C LEU A 110 -2.29 11.31 17.41
N ARG A 111 -2.51 9.99 17.41
CA ARG A 111 -2.57 9.16 18.62
C ARG A 111 -1.19 8.73 19.14
N ARG A 112 -0.12 8.95 18.38
CA ARG A 112 1.25 8.52 18.70
C ARG A 112 1.37 7.00 18.92
N ILE A 113 0.68 6.22 18.10
CA ILE A 113 0.64 4.75 18.19
C ILE A 113 1.38 4.04 17.05
N GLN A 114 2.15 4.78 16.26
CA GLN A 114 2.94 4.27 15.14
C GLN A 114 4.34 4.89 15.11
N PRO A 115 5.35 4.19 14.58
CA PRO A 115 6.69 4.73 14.41
C PRO A 115 6.77 5.85 13.35
N TRP A 116 7.91 6.54 13.28
CA TRP A 116 8.08 7.68 12.36
C TRP A 116 8.04 7.27 10.87
N THR A 117 8.46 6.05 10.55
CA THR A 117 8.35 5.42 9.22
C THR A 117 6.90 5.46 8.74
N GLU A 118 5.96 5.07 9.59
CA GLU A 118 4.52 5.09 9.31
C GLU A 118 3.96 6.53 9.27
N ASN A 119 4.59 7.49 9.97
CA ASN A 119 4.26 8.92 9.79
C ASN A 119 4.69 9.42 8.41
N ALA A 120 5.82 8.95 7.88
CA ALA A 120 6.26 9.28 6.53
C ALA A 120 5.28 8.74 5.48
N GLU A 121 4.57 7.65 5.77
CA GLU A 121 3.56 7.10 4.88
C GLU A 121 2.34 8.01 4.70
N ILE A 122 2.05 8.93 5.63
CA ILE A 122 1.02 9.97 5.42
C ILE A 122 1.33 10.78 4.17
N LEU A 123 2.60 11.19 4.01
CA LEU A 123 3.04 11.93 2.83
C LEU A 123 3.04 11.04 1.59
N LEU A 124 3.48 9.79 1.71
CA LEU A 124 3.45 8.83 0.60
C LEU A 124 2.03 8.62 0.08
N TYR A 125 1.10 8.23 0.94
CA TYR A 125 -0.29 7.96 0.56
C TYR A 125 -1.03 9.23 0.14
N GLY A 126 -0.74 10.38 0.77
CA GLY A 126 -1.28 11.67 0.35
C GLY A 126 -0.82 12.04 -1.06
N ALA A 127 0.47 11.85 -1.36
CA ALA A 127 1.01 12.06 -2.70
C ALA A 127 0.41 11.08 -3.72
N MET A 128 0.28 9.79 -3.39
CA MET A 128 -0.36 8.81 -4.28
C MET A 128 -1.82 9.16 -4.55
N THR A 129 -2.55 9.67 -3.56
CA THR A 129 -3.94 10.15 -3.70
C THR A 129 -4.00 11.30 -4.69
N ALA A 130 -3.12 12.30 -4.54
CA ALA A 130 -3.07 13.44 -5.45
C ALA A 130 -2.65 13.03 -6.88
N LEU A 131 -1.68 12.11 -7.01
CA LEU A 131 -1.24 11.60 -8.31
C LEU A 131 -2.31 10.77 -9.01
N ALA A 132 -3.06 9.93 -8.28
CA ALA A 132 -4.19 9.19 -8.83
C ALA A 132 -5.28 10.13 -9.35
N ALA A 133 -5.63 11.17 -8.58
CA ALA A 133 -6.57 12.20 -9.01
C ALA A 133 -6.04 12.96 -10.24
N GLY A 134 -4.76 13.36 -10.26
CA GLY A 134 -4.14 13.99 -11.41
C GLY A 134 -4.18 13.10 -12.65
N ALA A 135 -3.84 11.82 -12.52
CA ALA A 135 -3.90 10.84 -13.61
C ALA A 135 -5.33 10.71 -14.15
N TRP A 136 -6.33 10.73 -13.26
CA TRP A 136 -7.72 10.74 -13.66
C TRP A 136 -8.07 11.92 -14.56
N THR A 137 -7.62 13.14 -14.20
CA THR A 137 -7.93 14.35 -14.99
C THR A 137 -7.32 14.36 -16.39
N THR A 138 -6.43 13.41 -16.71
CA THR A 138 -5.85 13.25 -18.05
C THR A 138 -6.59 12.25 -18.92
N LEU A 139 -7.59 11.55 -18.38
CA LEU A 139 -8.44 10.64 -19.15
C LEU A 139 -9.40 11.44 -20.06
N PRO A 140 -9.76 10.90 -21.23
CA PRO A 140 -10.67 11.53 -22.19
C PRO A 140 -12.12 11.62 -21.69
#